data_AF-A0A285VFI7-F1
#
_entry.id   AF-A0A285VFI7-F1
#
_cell.length_a   1.000
_cell.length_b   1.000
_cell.length_c   1.000
_cell.angle_alpha   90.00
_cell.angle_beta   90.00
_cell.angle_gamma   90.00
#
_symmetry.space_group_name_H-M   'P 1'
#
loop_
_entity.id
_entity.type
_entity.pdbx_description
1 polymer ?
#
loop_
_entity_poly.entity_id
_entity_poly.type
_entity_poly.pdbx_seq_one_letter_code
_entity_poly.pdbx_strand_id
1 'polypeptide(L)'
;MGRMRWDFPSHTIRTEFFKPEKGAYLHPQWVEARQQPGEKGSRFIKGDPQLSVNRVITHYEASLLQDFPHDYLWVGSKTAIAKQIGNAVPSGLARAIACQVKPFMG
;
A
#
# COMPACT_ATOMS: atom_id res chain seq x y z
N MET A 1 10.16 9.52 -0.99
CA MET A 1 8.76 9.45 -1.45
C MET A 1 8.74 8.60 -2.71
N GLY A 2 7.93 7.55 -2.76
CA GLY A 2 7.89 6.65 -3.91
C GLY A 2 6.47 6.18 -4.24
N ARG A 3 6.26 5.80 -5.49
CA ARG A 3 5.02 5.20 -5.97
C ARG A 3 5.16 3.68 -5.99
N MET A 4 4.12 2.99 -5.53
CA MET A 4 4.01 1.55 -5.67
C MET A 4 3.90 1.16 -7.14
N ARG A 5 4.12 -0.11 -7.46
CA ARG A 5 3.96 -0.65 -8.81
C ARG A 5 3.03 -1.84 -8.76
N TRP A 6 2.18 -2.00 -9.77
CA TRP A 6 1.22 -3.10 -9.83
C TRP A 6 1.90 -4.46 -9.84
N ASP A 7 3.00 -4.60 -10.58
CA ASP A 7 3.69 -5.88 -10.79
C ASP A 7 4.79 -6.17 -9.75
N PHE A 8 4.83 -5.41 -8.65
CA PHE A 8 5.83 -5.59 -7.59
C PHE A 8 5.17 -5.73 -6.22
N PRO A 9 5.76 -6.51 -5.31
CA PRO A 9 5.26 -6.61 -3.95
C PRO A 9 5.27 -5.24 -3.27
N SER A 10 4.32 -5.02 -2.36
CA SER A 10 4.34 -3.83 -1.53
C SER A 10 5.58 -3.82 -0.65
N HIS A 11 6.12 -2.63 -0.39
CA HIS A 11 7.00 -2.46 0.76
C HIS A 11 6.25 -2.74 2.06
N THR A 12 6.99 -3.01 3.14
CA THR A 12 6.40 -3.22 4.46
C THR A 12 5.46 -2.07 4.84
N ILE A 13 4.21 -2.40 5.13
CA ILE A 13 3.20 -1.44 5.57
C ILE A 13 3.50 -1.06 7.01
N ARG A 14 4.07 0.13 7.21
CA ARG A 14 4.40 0.67 8.55
C ARG A 14 3.26 1.49 9.13
N THR A 15 3.32 1.78 10.43
CA THR A 15 2.28 2.52 11.18
C THR A 15 1.97 3.94 10.69
N GLU A 16 2.82 4.51 9.82
CA GLU A 16 2.66 5.83 9.22
C GLU A 16 2.63 5.75 7.67
N PHE A 17 2.10 4.67 7.08
CA PHE A 17 2.03 4.51 5.61
C PHE A 17 1.29 5.66 4.89
N PHE A 18 0.41 6.36 5.60
CA PHE A 18 -0.32 7.51 5.08
C PHE A 18 0.55 8.79 4.94
N LYS A 19 1.80 8.76 5.42
CA LYS A 19 2.78 9.83 5.23
C LYS A 19 3.71 9.48 4.06
N PRO A 20 3.58 10.15 2.91
CA PRO A 20 4.31 9.76 1.71
C PRO A 20 5.84 9.97 1.83
N GLU A 21 6.30 10.88 2.67
CA GLU A 21 7.71 11.08 3.00
C GLU A 21 8.32 9.89 3.76
N LYS A 22 7.49 9.07 4.42
CA LYS A 22 7.91 7.90 5.19
C LYS A 22 8.08 6.64 4.35
N GLY A 23 7.97 6.69 3.03
CA GLY A 23 8.22 5.50 2.20
C GLY A 23 7.74 5.63 0.76
N ALA A 24 7.48 4.46 0.16
CA ALA A 24 6.92 4.33 -1.17
C ALA A 24 5.47 3.81 -1.07
N TYR A 25 4.55 4.71 -0.72
CA TYR A 25 3.14 4.41 -0.45
C TYR A 25 2.18 5.17 -1.38
N LEU A 26 2.68 5.89 -2.39
CA LEU A 26 1.79 6.51 -3.37
C LEU A 26 1.13 5.41 -4.22
N HIS A 27 -0.15 5.59 -4.51
CA HIS A 27 -0.97 4.64 -5.25
C HIS A 27 -0.34 4.31 -6.63
N PRO A 28 -0.33 3.06 -7.09
CA PRO A 28 0.42 2.66 -8.29
C PRO A 28 -0.11 3.25 -9.60
N GLN A 29 -1.40 3.60 -9.68
CA GLN A 29 -1.99 4.19 -10.89
C GLN A 29 -1.43 5.58 -11.20
N TRP A 30 -0.66 5.68 -12.28
CA TRP A 30 -0.13 6.92 -12.84
C TRP A 30 0.06 6.77 -14.34
N VAL A 31 -0.50 7.68 -15.13
CA VAL A 31 -0.29 7.72 -16.57
C VAL A 31 0.75 8.78 -16.84
N GLU A 32 1.91 8.38 -17.38
CA GLU A 32 2.91 9.34 -17.85
C GLU A 32 2.31 10.21 -18.94
N ALA A 33 2.57 11.51 -18.89
CA ALA A 33 2.05 12.39 -19.92
C ALA A 33 2.77 12.11 -21.24
N ARG A 34 1.97 12.02 -22.31
CA ARG A 34 2.49 11.79 -23.67
C ARG A 34 3.47 12.91 -24.00
N GLN A 35 4.73 12.57 -24.23
CA GLN A 35 5.68 13.48 -24.86
C GLN A 35 5.21 13.71 -26.30
N GLN A 36 4.93 14.95 -26.67
CA GLN A 36 4.67 15.26 -28.07
C GLN A 36 5.98 15.12 -28.86
N PRO A 37 5.98 14.49 -30.06
CA PRO A 37 7.17 14.42 -30.90
C PRO A 37 7.70 15.83 -31.18
N GLY A 38 8.88 16.17 -30.66
CA GLY A 38 9.51 17.49 -30.82
C GLY A 38 9.61 18.35 -29.56
N GLU A 39 8.89 18.02 -28.48
CA GLU A 39 9.08 18.68 -27.18
C GLU A 39 10.33 18.14 -26.49
N LYS A 40 11.43 18.92 -26.50
CA LYS A 40 12.61 18.62 -25.70
C LYS A 40 12.30 18.77 -24.22
N GLY A 41 11.94 17.65 -23.58
CA GLY A 41 12.14 17.36 -22.16
C GLY A 41 11.82 18.51 -21.20
N SER A 42 10.54 18.85 -21.04
CA SER A 42 10.13 19.50 -19.80
C SER A 42 10.33 18.49 -18.67
N ARG A 43 11.14 18.83 -17.67
CA ARG A 43 11.35 18.00 -16.45
C ARG A 43 10.07 17.84 -15.61
N PHE A 44 8.96 18.45 -16.04
CA PHE A 44 7.71 18.61 -15.32
C PHE A 44 6.49 18.18 -16.15
N ILE A 45 6.62 17.17 -17.02
CA ILE A 45 5.44 16.64 -17.72
C ILE A 45 4.56 15.91 -16.69
N LYS A 46 3.52 16.60 -16.24
CA LYS A 46 2.57 16.10 -15.25
C LYS A 46 1.65 15.11 -15.95
N GLY A 47 1.59 13.88 -15.44
CA GLY A 47 0.73 12.81 -15.97
C GLY A 47 -0.72 13.24 -16.18
N ASP A 48 -1.46 12.55 -17.05
CA ASP A 48 -2.87 12.87 -17.33
C ASP A 48 -3.66 12.87 -16.01
N PRO A 49 -4.17 14.03 -15.54
CA PRO A 49 -4.86 14.14 -14.26
C PRO A 49 -6.15 13.32 -14.17
N GLN A 50 -6.79 13.02 -15.31
CA GLN A 50 -8.02 12.22 -15.32
C GLN A 50 -7.75 10.73 -15.12
N LEU A 51 -6.54 10.27 -15.48
CA LEU A 51 -6.17 8.85 -15.43
C LEU A 51 -5.17 8.52 -14.30
N SER A 52 -4.56 9.54 -13.70
CA SER A 52 -3.51 9.41 -12.68
C SER A 52 -4.04 9.63 -11.26
N VAL A 53 -3.64 8.78 -10.32
CA VAL A 53 -4.03 8.89 -8.91
C VAL A 53 -2.86 9.44 -8.09
N ASN A 54 -3.01 10.64 -7.52
CA ASN A 54 -1.94 11.29 -6.73
C ASN A 54 -2.24 11.35 -5.23
N ARG A 55 -2.43 10.19 -4.61
CA ARG A 55 -2.58 10.03 -3.16
C ARG A 55 -1.76 8.85 -2.65
N VAL A 56 -1.56 8.79 -1.34
CA VAL A 56 -1.12 7.56 -0.66
C VAL A 56 -2.22 6.50 -0.71
N ILE A 57 -1.83 5.24 -0.49
CA ILE A 57 -2.80 4.15 -0.28
C ILE A 57 -3.71 4.44 0.93
N THR A 58 -4.95 3.98 0.84
CA THR A 58 -5.94 4.09 1.92
C THR A 58 -5.63 3.09 3.04
N HIS A 59 -6.29 3.25 4.19
CA HIS A 59 -6.19 2.26 5.27
C HIS A 59 -6.76 0.91 4.84
N TYR A 60 -7.81 0.92 4.02
CA TYR A 60 -8.40 -0.29 3.46
C TYR A 60 -7.45 -1.00 2.49
N GLU A 61 -6.83 -0.28 1.57
CA GLU A 61 -5.80 -0.85 0.67
C GLU A 61 -4.63 -1.42 1.48
N ALA A 62 -4.16 -0.69 2.51
CA ALA A 62 -3.11 -1.14 3.40
C ALA A 62 -3.50 -2.39 4.20
N SER A 63 -4.76 -2.52 4.63
CA SER A 63 -5.23 -3.72 5.34
C SER A 63 -5.31 -4.94 4.43
N LEU A 64 -5.75 -4.77 3.18
CA LEU A 64 -5.75 -5.87 2.21
C LEU A 64 -4.33 -6.36 1.91
N LEU A 65 -3.35 -5.45 1.83
CA LEU A 65 -1.93 -5.82 1.68
C LEU A 65 -1.38 -6.58 2.89
N GLN A 66 -1.94 -6.35 4.08
CA GLN A 66 -1.64 -7.11 5.30
C GLN A 66 -2.51 -8.37 5.46
N ASP A 67 -3.22 -8.78 4.39
CA ASP A 67 -4.04 -9.98 4.34
C ASP A 67 -5.18 -9.99 5.38
N PHE A 68 -5.71 -8.80 5.70
CA PHE A 68 -6.96 -8.69 6.45
C PHE A 68 -8.16 -8.99 5.56
N PRO A 69 -9.21 -9.64 6.10
CA PRO A 69 -10.49 -9.77 5.42
C PRO A 69 -11.06 -8.40 5.00
N HIS A 70 -11.74 -8.36 3.85
CA HIS A 70 -12.33 -7.14 3.32
C HIS A 70 -13.43 -6.54 4.23
N ASP A 71 -14.03 -7.38 5.08
CA ASP A 71 -15.07 -7.05 6.04
C ASP A 71 -14.53 -6.84 7.48
N TYR A 72 -13.21 -6.80 7.66
CA TYR A 72 -12.60 -6.57 8.97
C TYR A 72 -12.97 -5.19 9.53
N LEU A 73 -13.51 -5.17 10.76
CA LEU A 73 -13.96 -3.96 11.44
C LEU A 73 -12.83 -3.31 12.22
N TRP A 74 -12.65 -2.00 12.02
CA TRP A 74 -11.63 -1.21 12.69
C TRP A 74 -12.23 -0.32 13.78
N VAL A 75 -11.51 -0.17 14.90
CA VAL A 75 -11.94 0.66 16.03
C VAL A 75 -10.89 1.72 16.34
N GLY A 76 -11.35 2.96 16.55
CA GLY A 76 -10.52 4.09 16.99
C GLY A 76 -10.29 5.15 15.91
N SER A 77 -9.33 6.05 16.18
CA SER A 77 -8.98 7.12 15.25
C SER A 77 -8.20 6.59 14.05
N LYS A 78 -8.14 7.37 12.95
CA LYS A 78 -7.35 7.01 11.75
C LYS A 78 -5.90 6.64 12.08
N THR A 79 -5.25 7.40 12.96
CA THR A 79 -3.87 7.12 13.37
C THR A 79 -3.75 5.86 14.23
N ALA A 80 -4.75 5.56 15.08
CA ALA A 80 -4.81 4.30 15.82
C ALA A 80 -4.99 3.11 14.88
N ILE A 81 -5.88 3.23 13.88
CA ILE A 81 -6.10 2.19 12.87
C ILE A 81 -4.84 1.95 12.04
N ALA A 82 -4.14 3.01 11.60
CA ALA A 82 -2.87 2.87 10.89
C ALA A 82 -1.82 2.10 11.70
N LYS A 83 -1.77 2.33 13.02
CA LYS A 83 -0.89 1.57 13.93
C LYS A 83 -1.31 0.10 14.03
N GLN A 84 -2.60 -0.19 14.13
CA GLN A 84 -3.11 -1.57 14.16
C GLN A 84 -2.72 -2.32 12.88
N ILE A 85 -2.95 -1.73 11.71
CA ILE A 85 -2.57 -2.31 10.41
C ILE A 85 -1.05 -2.50 10.31
N GLY A 86 -0.28 -1.47 10.66
CA GLY A 86 1.18 -1.49 10.47
C GLY A 86 1.94 -2.42 11.42
N ASN A 87 1.38 -2.70 12.60
CA ASN A 87 1.98 -3.61 13.59
C ASN A 87 1.44 -5.04 13.50
N ALA A 88 0.39 -5.27 12.71
CA ALA A 88 -0.20 -6.59 12.58
C ALA A 88 0.76 -7.58 11.90
N VAL A 89 0.59 -8.85 12.24
CA VAL A 89 1.19 -9.96 11.51
C VAL A 89 0.21 -10.35 10.39
N PRO A 90 0.68 -10.48 9.13
CA PRO A 90 -0.19 -10.92 8.03
C PRO A 90 -0.91 -12.24 8.35
N SER A 91 -2.22 -12.29 8.14
CA SER A 91 -3.06 -13.44 8.50
C SER A 91 -2.57 -14.74 7.85
N GLY A 92 -2.20 -14.70 6.57
CA GLY A 92 -1.66 -15.85 5.84
C GLY A 92 -0.36 -16.40 6.44
N LEU A 93 0.52 -15.51 6.94
CA LEU A 93 1.75 -15.92 7.63
C LEU A 93 1.42 -16.58 8.98
N ALA A 94 0.55 -15.97 9.76
CA ALA A 94 0.12 -16.53 11.05
C ALA A 94 -0.53 -17.92 10.86
N ARG A 95 -1.38 -18.08 9.83
CA ARG A 95 -1.99 -19.37 9.47
C ARG A 95 -0.95 -20.41 9.10
N ALA A 96 0.03 -20.05 8.26
CA ALA A 96 1.09 -20.98 7.85
C ALA A 96 1.88 -21.48 9.06
N ILE A 97 2.24 -20.59 10.00
CA ILE A 97 2.91 -20.96 11.24
C ILE A 97 2.02 -21.86 12.10
N ALA A 98 0.75 -21.49 12.30
CA ALA A 98 -0.19 -22.27 13.10
C ALA A 98 -0.37 -23.70 12.55
N CYS A 99 -0.44 -23.86 11.22
CA CYS A 99 -0.51 -25.18 10.59
C CYS A 99 0.73 -26.05 10.87
N GLN A 100 1.92 -25.46 10.97
CA GLN A 100 3.16 -26.18 11.30
C GLN A 100 3.24 -26.55 12.78
N VAL A 101 2.68 -25.72 13.66
CA VAL A 101 2.70 -25.96 15.11
C VAL A 101 1.59 -26.93 15.54
N LYS A 102 0.43 -26.91 14.86
CA LYS A 102 -0.77 -27.72 15.20
C LYS A 102 -0.49 -29.21 15.46
N PRO A 103 0.34 -29.94 14.68
CA PRO A 103 0.62 -31.35 14.94
C PRO A 103 1.35 -31.63 16.27
N PHE A 104 2.00 -30.61 16.85
CA PHE A 104 2.67 -30.69 18.15
C PHE A 104 1.78 -30.24 19.31
N MET A 105 0.57 -29.75 18.99
CA MET A 105 -0.42 -29.30 19.95
C MET A 105 -1.48 -30.41 20.14
N GLY A 106 -1.12 -31.47 20.86
CA GLY A 106 -2.07 -32.44 21.44
C GLY A 106 -2.83 -33.32 20.47
#